data_AF-C5LNE5-F1
#
_entry.id   AF-C5LNE5-F1
#
_cell.length_a   1.000
_cell.length_b   1.000
_cell.length_c   1.000
_cell.angle_alpha   90.00
_cell.angle_beta   90.00
_cell.angle_gamma   90.00
#
_symmetry.space_group_name_H-M   'P 1'
#
loop_
_entity.id
_entity.type
_entity.pdbx_description
1 polymer ?
#
loop_
_entity_poly.entity_id
_entity_poly.type
_entity_poly.pdbx_seq_one_letter_code
_entity_poly.pdbx_strand_id
1 'polypeptide(L)'
;MLEACSYDITGEISQLVRLVSMNSKESVNANILNDDLVYKILLFPTEEGVNYIKDGPPIPKKVMFEKFVDDLFFGGDTAEEARSSKEFVTHFFKGHGLITDPLKDLTTCHGGREELHDDGHLLGYTLALDKDQLVCMFSGYMPAEQCDKRRACAILSSLYDPMGLLLEVDMAGRLIWRDICAT
;
A
#
# COMPACT_ATOMS: atom_id res chain seq x y z
N MET A 1 -26.00 4.96 -2.74
CA MET A 1 -24.64 5.29 -3.17
C MET A 1 -23.81 4.07 -2.83
N LEU A 2 -23.37 3.29 -3.82
CA LEU A 2 -22.42 2.20 -3.55
C LEU A 2 -21.10 2.89 -3.23
N GLU A 3 -20.55 2.66 -2.04
CA GLU A 3 -19.21 3.13 -1.68
C GLU A 3 -18.23 2.60 -2.74
N ALA A 4 -17.48 3.49 -3.40
CA ALA A 4 -16.49 3.07 -4.38
C ALA A 4 -15.43 2.24 -3.65
N CYS A 5 -15.20 1.01 -4.10
CA CYS A 5 -14.15 0.19 -3.51
C CYS A 5 -12.79 0.64 -4.04
N SER A 6 -11.69 0.30 -3.36
CA SER A 6 -10.35 0.72 -3.79
C SER A 6 -9.99 0.30 -5.23
N TYR A 7 -10.62 -0.77 -5.74
CA TYR A 7 -10.46 -1.21 -7.12
C TYR A 7 -11.03 -0.21 -8.12
N ASP A 8 -12.22 0.34 -7.84
CA ASP A 8 -12.86 1.33 -8.70
C ASP A 8 -12.02 2.61 -8.76
N ILE A 9 -11.53 3.07 -7.60
CA ILE A 9 -10.65 4.25 -7.47
C ILE A 9 -9.37 4.05 -8.29
N THR A 10 -8.79 2.85 -8.24
CA THR A 10 -7.60 2.50 -9.03
C THR A 10 -7.90 2.55 -10.54
N GLY A 11 -9.11 2.16 -10.95
CA GLY A 11 -9.57 2.27 -12.34
C GLY A 11 -9.70 3.72 -12.81
N GLU A 12 -10.25 4.60 -11.97
CA GLU A 12 -10.37 6.04 -12.23
C GLU A 12 -8.99 6.71 -12.41
N ILE A 13 -8.07 6.44 -11.47
CA ILE A 13 -6.66 6.88 -11.54
C ILE A 13 -6.03 6.43 -12.86
N SER A 14 -6.20 5.15 -13.23
CA SER A 14 -5.61 4.57 -14.43
C SER A 14 -6.11 5.25 -15.71
N GLN A 15 -7.39 5.63 -15.76
CA GLN A 15 -7.97 6.33 -16.91
C GLN A 15 -7.44 7.76 -17.03
N LEU A 16 -7.30 8.49 -15.92
CA LEU A 16 -6.70 9.83 -15.91
C LEU A 16 -5.23 9.83 -16.30
N VAL A 17 -4.46 8.88 -15.76
CA VAL A 17 -3.05 8.71 -16.14
C VAL A 17 -2.97 8.43 -17.64
N ARG A 18 -3.78 7.51 -18.18
CA ARG A 18 -3.81 7.21 -19.61
C ARG A 18 -4.13 8.43 -20.49
N LEU A 19 -5.05 9.29 -20.06
CA LEU A 19 -5.36 10.54 -20.74
C LEU A 19 -4.12 11.45 -20.86
N VAL A 20 -3.29 11.48 -19.83
CA VAL A 20 -2.06 12.28 -19.79
C VAL A 20 -0.90 11.61 -20.54
N SER A 21 -0.69 10.31 -20.36
CA SER A 21 0.43 9.56 -20.98
C SER A 21 0.38 9.59 -22.51
N MET A 22 -0.81 9.70 -23.09
CA MET A 22 -0.98 9.81 -24.54
C MET A 22 -0.57 11.17 -25.11
N ASN A 23 -0.51 12.21 -24.27
CA ASN A 23 -0.41 13.61 -24.71
C ASN A 23 0.86 14.33 -24.22
N SER A 24 1.60 13.78 -23.25
CA SER A 24 2.77 14.44 -22.65
C SER A 24 3.92 13.48 -22.32
N LYS A 25 5.15 14.00 -22.34
CA LYS A 25 6.35 13.30 -21.85
C LYS A 25 6.61 13.52 -20.36
N GLU A 26 5.96 14.51 -19.75
CA GLU A 26 6.12 14.93 -18.35
C GLU A 26 4.78 14.89 -17.61
N SER A 27 4.80 15.03 -16.28
CA SER A 27 3.59 15.20 -15.48
C SER A 27 2.79 16.42 -15.94
N VAL A 28 1.46 16.34 -15.89
CA VAL A 28 0.57 17.39 -16.38
C VAL A 28 -0.30 17.93 -15.25
N ASN A 29 -0.34 19.26 -15.11
CA ASN A 29 -1.29 19.90 -14.20
C ASN A 29 -2.73 19.58 -14.65
N ALA A 30 -3.56 19.10 -13.73
CA ALA A 30 -4.93 18.71 -14.08
C ALA A 30 -5.78 19.89 -14.59
N ASN A 31 -5.42 21.13 -14.22
CA ASN A 31 -6.14 22.34 -14.65
C ASN A 31 -6.15 22.59 -16.16
N ILE A 32 -5.21 22.03 -16.94
CA ILE A 32 -5.19 22.16 -18.41
C ILE A 32 -6.00 21.08 -19.12
N LEU A 33 -6.56 20.11 -18.39
CA LEU A 33 -7.41 19.06 -18.97
C LEU A 33 -8.79 19.61 -19.32
N ASN A 34 -9.42 18.99 -20.31
CA ASN A 34 -10.79 19.30 -20.71
C ASN A 34 -11.78 18.74 -19.67
N ASP A 35 -12.67 19.61 -19.18
CA ASP A 35 -13.62 19.30 -18.11
C ASP A 35 -14.56 18.15 -18.46
N ASP A 36 -15.06 18.09 -19.70
CA ASP A 36 -15.96 17.00 -20.14
C ASP A 36 -15.25 15.64 -20.14
N LEU A 37 -13.94 15.62 -20.40
CA LEU A 37 -13.15 14.39 -20.36
C LEU A 37 -12.91 13.94 -18.92
N VAL A 38 -12.54 14.87 -18.03
CA VAL A 38 -12.38 14.57 -16.60
C VAL A 38 -13.70 14.07 -16.02
N TYR A 39 -14.80 14.80 -16.28
CA TYR A 39 -16.15 14.45 -15.81
C TYR A 39 -16.56 13.03 -16.21
N LYS A 40 -16.23 12.56 -17.42
CA LYS A 40 -16.54 11.19 -17.87
C LYS A 40 -15.73 10.10 -17.19
N ILE A 41 -14.55 10.44 -16.68
CA ILE A 41 -13.67 9.48 -16.00
C ILE A 41 -14.06 9.32 -14.53
N LEU A 42 -14.56 10.39 -13.90
CA LEU A 42 -14.84 10.38 -12.47
C LEU A 42 -15.89 9.33 -12.10
N LEU A 43 -15.64 8.60 -11.00
CA LEU A 43 -16.63 7.68 -10.42
C LEU A 43 -17.85 8.44 -9.87
N PHE A 44 -17.61 9.65 -9.35
CA PHE A 44 -18.63 10.57 -8.88
C PHE A 44 -18.55 11.87 -9.69
N PRO A 45 -19.20 11.91 -10.86
CA PRO A 45 -19.05 13.02 -11.79
C PRO A 45 -19.89 14.23 -11.32
N THR A 46 -19.26 15.10 -10.55
CA THR A 46 -19.82 16.39 -10.08
C THR A 46 -18.89 17.53 -10.47
N GLU A 47 -19.42 18.76 -10.53
CA GLU A 47 -18.59 19.95 -10.73
C GLU A 47 -17.53 20.08 -9.62
N GLU A 48 -17.91 19.78 -8.38
CA GLU A 48 -16.99 19.75 -7.23
C GLU A 48 -15.89 18.71 -7.41
N GLY A 49 -16.21 17.52 -7.92
CA GLY A 49 -15.23 16.46 -8.20
C GLY A 49 -14.24 16.87 -9.29
N VAL A 50 -14.72 17.51 -10.37
CA VAL A 50 -13.85 18.03 -11.44
C VAL A 50 -12.90 19.08 -10.87
N ASN A 51 -13.42 20.05 -10.12
CA ASN A 51 -12.61 21.09 -9.49
C ASN A 51 -11.58 20.49 -8.52
N TYR A 52 -11.99 19.51 -7.71
CA TYR A 52 -11.09 18.81 -6.78
C TYR A 52 -9.90 18.13 -7.48
N ILE A 53 -10.11 17.53 -8.65
CA ILE A 53 -9.03 16.96 -9.45
C ILE A 53 -8.17 18.06 -10.08
N LYS A 54 -8.78 19.12 -10.61
CA LYS A 54 -8.08 20.22 -11.30
C LYS A 54 -7.20 21.05 -10.36
N ASP A 55 -7.61 21.19 -9.11
CA ASP A 55 -6.89 21.91 -8.04
C ASP A 55 -5.89 20.99 -7.29
N GLY A 56 -5.83 19.72 -7.68
CA GLY A 56 -4.96 18.70 -7.10
C GLY A 56 -3.50 18.77 -7.58
N PRO A 57 -2.67 17.81 -7.15
CA PRO A 57 -1.29 17.68 -7.61
C PRO A 57 -1.23 17.35 -9.12
N PRO A 58 -0.08 17.59 -9.78
CA PRO A 58 0.12 17.19 -11.16
C PRO A 58 -0.12 15.69 -11.37
N ILE A 59 -0.79 15.33 -12.45
CA ILE A 59 -1.02 13.94 -12.83
C ILE A 59 0.29 13.39 -13.41
N PRO A 60 0.90 12.38 -12.78
CA PRO A 60 2.12 11.77 -13.28
C PRO A 60 1.86 10.97 -14.56
N LYS A 61 2.87 10.90 -15.43
CA LYS A 61 2.79 10.15 -16.69
C LYS A 61 2.66 8.63 -16.47
N LYS A 62 3.28 8.13 -15.40
CA LYS A 62 3.31 6.73 -14.99
C LYS A 62 3.07 6.71 -13.50
N VAL A 63 2.14 5.88 -13.05
CA VAL A 63 1.91 5.60 -11.63
C VAL A 63 2.33 4.17 -11.38
N MET A 64 3.25 3.97 -10.44
CA MET A 64 3.54 2.65 -9.88
C MET A 64 3.02 2.62 -8.46
N PHE A 65 1.92 1.91 -8.28
CA PHE A 65 1.24 1.80 -7.01
C PHE A 65 0.63 0.42 -6.87
N GLU A 66 0.75 -0.16 -5.67
CA GLU A 66 0.13 -1.41 -5.31
C GLU A 66 -0.55 -1.28 -3.94
N LYS A 67 -1.71 -1.91 -3.80
CA LYS A 67 -2.46 -1.95 -2.54
C LYS A 67 -2.46 -3.36 -2.01
N PHE A 68 -2.05 -3.54 -0.76
CA PHE A 68 -2.19 -4.80 -0.04
C PHE A 68 -3.01 -4.58 1.21
N VAL A 69 -4.25 -5.10 1.24
CA VAL A 69 -5.21 -4.90 2.34
C VAL A 69 -5.43 -3.41 2.63
N ASP A 70 -4.76 -2.85 3.62
CA ASP A 70 -4.78 -1.44 4.06
C ASP A 70 -3.49 -0.68 3.74
N ASP A 71 -2.41 -1.37 3.36
CA ASP A 71 -1.13 -0.76 3.01
C ASP A 71 -1.08 -0.31 1.54
N LEU A 72 -0.45 0.85 1.32
CA LEU A 72 -0.25 1.46 0.02
C LEU A 72 1.26 1.53 -0.30
N PHE A 73 1.65 0.90 -1.40
CA PHE A 73 3.04 0.82 -1.85
C PHE A 73 3.21 1.70 -3.08
N PHE A 74 4.17 2.61 -3.03
CA PHE A 74 4.48 3.52 -4.14
C PHE A 74 5.88 3.25 -4.65
N GLY A 75 6.02 3.11 -5.97
CA GLY A 75 7.29 2.84 -6.63
C GLY A 75 7.57 3.86 -7.73
N GLY A 76 8.76 3.74 -8.31
CA GLY A 76 9.22 4.58 -9.43
C GLY A 76 10.64 4.20 -9.82
N ASP A 77 11.06 4.63 -11.00
CA ASP A 77 12.45 4.47 -11.44
C ASP A 77 13.36 5.50 -10.73
N THR A 78 12.78 6.56 -10.17
CA THR A 78 13.45 7.54 -9.28
C THR A 78 12.62 7.86 -8.02
N ALA A 79 13.26 8.48 -7.01
CA ALA A 79 12.58 8.92 -5.79
C ALA A 79 11.51 9.99 -6.08
N GLU A 80 11.74 10.85 -7.06
CA GLU A 80 10.77 11.87 -7.51
C GLU A 80 9.53 11.22 -8.13
N GLU A 81 9.70 10.17 -8.94
CA GLU A 81 8.58 9.44 -9.53
C GLU A 81 7.71 8.74 -8.46
N ALA A 82 8.37 8.13 -7.45
CA ALA A 82 7.67 7.51 -6.33
C ALA A 82 6.91 8.55 -5.49
N ARG A 83 7.53 9.72 -5.22
CA ARG A 83 6.90 10.82 -4.48
C ARG A 83 5.71 11.39 -5.24
N SER A 84 5.86 11.64 -6.54
CA SER A 84 4.78 12.15 -7.39
C SER A 84 3.60 11.16 -7.47
N SER A 85 3.89 9.86 -7.59
CA SER A 85 2.86 8.81 -7.56
C SER A 85 2.12 8.81 -6.22
N LYS A 86 2.84 8.90 -5.09
CA LYS A 86 2.26 8.95 -3.75
C LYS A 86 1.35 10.17 -3.57
N GLU A 87 1.83 11.36 -3.91
CA GLU A 87 1.06 12.61 -3.76
C GLU A 87 -0.24 12.55 -4.56
N PHE A 88 -0.16 12.12 -5.81
CA PHE A 88 -1.31 12.02 -6.71
C PHE A 88 -2.34 10.98 -6.24
N VAL A 89 -1.90 9.76 -5.94
CA VAL A 89 -2.80 8.67 -5.52
C VAL A 89 -3.41 8.98 -4.14
N THR A 90 -2.63 9.51 -3.20
CA THR A 90 -3.13 9.90 -1.87
C THR A 90 -4.21 10.98 -1.97
N HIS A 91 -4.02 11.98 -2.84
CA HIS A 91 -5.05 12.99 -3.11
C HIS A 91 -6.34 12.34 -3.62
N PHE A 92 -6.24 11.39 -4.55
CA PHE A 92 -7.39 10.65 -5.06
C PHE A 92 -8.13 9.87 -3.98
N PHE A 93 -7.40 9.07 -3.19
CA PHE A 93 -7.98 8.28 -2.10
C PHE A 93 -8.66 9.20 -1.08
N LYS A 94 -8.05 10.34 -0.75
CA LYS A 94 -8.63 11.35 0.15
C LYS A 94 -9.94 11.93 -0.39
N GLY A 95 -10.03 12.19 -1.70
CA GLY A 95 -11.26 12.64 -2.36
C GLY A 95 -12.42 11.66 -2.20
N HIS A 96 -12.12 10.37 -2.10
CA HIS A 96 -13.07 9.29 -1.84
C HIS A 96 -13.26 8.95 -0.36
N GLY A 97 -12.71 9.76 0.56
CA GLY A 97 -12.82 9.56 2.00
C GLY A 97 -11.87 8.53 2.61
N LEU A 98 -10.92 8.01 1.82
CA LEU A 98 -9.87 7.09 2.29
C LEU A 98 -8.61 7.90 2.64
N ILE A 99 -8.47 8.22 3.92
CA ILE A 99 -7.39 9.09 4.41
C ILE A 99 -6.18 8.23 4.83
N THR A 100 -5.02 8.54 4.27
CA THR A 100 -3.74 7.98 4.70
C THR A 100 -3.17 8.77 5.88
N ASP A 101 -2.54 8.09 6.83
CA ASP A 101 -1.87 8.73 7.97
C ASP A 101 -0.39 9.03 7.63
N PRO A 102 0.02 10.30 7.49
CA PRO A 102 1.39 10.64 7.14
C PRO A 102 2.44 10.17 8.16
N LEU A 103 2.03 9.94 9.43
CA LEU A 103 2.94 9.44 10.47
C LEU A 103 3.32 7.97 10.28
N LYS A 104 2.59 7.25 9.43
CA LYS A 104 2.87 5.84 9.08
C LYS A 104 3.65 5.70 7.78
N ASP A 105 4.03 6.82 7.15
CA ASP A 105 4.76 6.80 5.89
C ASP A 105 6.17 6.25 6.08
N LEU A 106 6.43 5.11 5.44
CA LEU A 106 7.74 4.50 5.38
C LEU A 106 8.37 4.70 4.00
N THR A 107 9.65 5.05 3.94
CA THR A 107 10.41 5.17 2.68
C THR A 107 11.68 4.34 2.78
N THR A 108 11.88 3.44 1.81
CA THR A 108 13.03 2.54 1.74
C THR A 108 14.30 3.27 1.26
N CYS A 109 15.46 2.68 1.54
CA CYS A 109 16.76 3.35 1.51
C CYS A 109 17.30 3.68 0.10
N HIS A 110 16.76 3.11 -0.98
CA HIS A 110 17.13 3.50 -2.35
C HIS A 110 16.64 4.90 -2.75
N GLY A 111 15.85 5.57 -1.90
CA GLY A 111 15.42 6.96 -2.08
C GLY A 111 16.34 8.03 -1.50
N GLY A 112 17.52 7.68 -0.96
CA GLY A 112 18.47 8.63 -0.38
C GLY A 112 17.91 9.31 0.88
N ARG A 113 18.10 8.68 2.05
CA ARG A 113 17.86 9.35 3.33
C ARG A 113 19.19 9.59 4.04
N GLU A 114 19.40 10.81 4.53
CA GLU A 114 20.56 11.21 5.34
C GLU A 114 20.39 10.90 6.83
N GLU A 115 19.18 10.58 7.30
CA GLU A 115 18.88 10.38 8.72
C GLU A 115 18.55 8.92 9.07
N LEU A 116 19.19 8.44 10.14
CA LEU A 116 18.96 7.14 10.78
C LEU A 116 17.56 7.12 11.41
N HIS A 117 16.66 6.33 10.85
CA HIS A 117 15.40 5.97 11.50
C HIS A 117 15.49 4.56 12.09
N ASP A 118 14.69 4.32 13.14
CA ASP A 118 14.44 2.99 13.67
C ASP A 118 13.84 2.07 12.59
N ASP A 119 14.09 0.76 12.71
CA ASP A 119 13.56 -0.25 11.80
C ASP A 119 12.04 -0.12 11.61
N GLY A 120 11.59 -0.37 10.38
CA GLY A 120 10.18 -0.33 10.02
C GLY A 120 9.47 -1.65 10.22
N HIS A 121 8.14 -1.62 10.10
CA HIS A 121 7.33 -2.83 9.92
C HIS A 121 6.59 -2.75 8.59
N LEU A 122 6.65 -3.83 7.82
CA LEU A 122 6.02 -3.92 6.50
C LEU A 122 5.47 -5.33 6.31
N LEU A 123 4.17 -5.47 6.05
CA LEU A 123 3.52 -6.76 5.76
C LEU A 123 3.82 -7.87 6.79
N GLY A 124 4.00 -7.53 8.07
CA GLY A 124 4.35 -8.49 9.13
C GLY A 124 5.84 -8.83 9.25
N TYR A 125 6.70 -8.22 8.43
CA TYR A 125 8.15 -8.30 8.54
C TYR A 125 8.71 -7.05 9.22
N THR A 126 9.88 -7.20 9.84
CA THR A 126 10.71 -6.04 10.19
C THR A 126 11.50 -5.63 8.96
N LEU A 127 11.41 -4.37 8.57
CA LEU A 127 12.22 -3.81 7.51
C LEU A 127 13.45 -3.16 8.15
N ALA A 128 14.59 -3.82 8.02
CA ALA A 128 15.90 -3.28 8.37
C ALA A 128 16.30 -2.23 7.32
N LEU A 129 16.01 -0.97 7.61
CA LEU A 129 16.18 0.15 6.67
C LEU A 129 17.65 0.39 6.31
N ASP A 130 18.57 0.08 7.22
CA ASP A 130 20.02 0.20 7.02
C ASP A 130 20.57 -0.78 5.97
N LYS A 131 19.94 -1.95 5.83
CA LYS A 131 20.36 -3.06 4.98
C LYS A 131 19.45 -3.30 3.78
N ASP A 132 18.32 -2.60 3.72
CA ASP A 132 17.23 -2.84 2.77
C ASP A 132 16.71 -4.28 2.81
N GLN A 133 16.54 -4.83 4.01
CA GLN A 133 16.20 -6.24 4.19
C GLN A 133 14.89 -6.41 4.93
N LEU A 134 14.03 -7.29 4.40
CA LEU A 134 12.90 -7.83 5.13
C LEU A 134 13.40 -8.97 6.03
N VAL A 135 13.23 -8.79 7.33
CA VAL A 135 13.59 -9.75 8.37
C VAL A 135 12.30 -10.33 8.93
N CYS A 136 12.22 -11.66 8.90
CA CYS A 136 11.06 -12.37 9.42
C CYS A 136 11.05 -12.37 10.95
N MET A 137 9.90 -12.02 11.51
CA MET A 137 9.67 -12.03 12.95
C MET A 137 9.02 -13.35 13.38
N PHE A 138 9.67 -14.49 13.12
CA PHE A 138 9.21 -15.77 13.65
C PHE A 138 9.58 -15.86 15.13
N SER A 139 8.57 -15.86 15.99
CA SER A 139 8.78 -15.86 17.45
C SER A 139 7.90 -16.87 18.20
N GLY A 140 7.10 -17.65 17.48
CA GLY A 140 6.24 -18.67 18.08
C GLY A 140 7.05 -19.80 18.72
N TYR A 141 6.70 -20.14 19.95
CA TYR A 141 7.20 -21.31 20.68
C TYR A 141 6.02 -22.17 21.10
N MET A 142 6.26 -23.47 21.31
CA MET A 142 5.22 -24.33 21.86
C MET A 142 4.79 -23.84 23.24
N PRO A 143 3.49 -23.73 23.50
CA PRO A 143 3.01 -23.34 24.83
C PRO A 143 3.36 -24.45 25.83
N ALA A 144 3.95 -24.07 26.97
CA ALA A 144 4.32 -25.02 28.02
C ALA A 144 3.11 -25.58 28.80
N GLU A 145 1.96 -24.93 28.68
CA GLU A 145 0.71 -25.25 29.40
C GLU A 145 -0.48 -25.22 28.43
N GLN A 146 -1.64 -25.71 28.88
CA GLN A 146 -2.89 -25.58 28.14
C GLN A 146 -3.14 -24.11 27.79
N CYS A 147 -3.38 -23.85 26.50
CA CYS A 147 -3.61 -22.51 26.01
C CYS A 147 -5.08 -22.34 25.59
N ASP A 148 -5.63 -21.16 25.84
CA ASP A 148 -6.94 -20.82 25.29
C ASP A 148 -6.84 -20.58 23.77
N LYS A 149 -8.00 -20.57 23.11
CA LYS A 149 -8.10 -20.38 21.65
C LYS A 149 -7.42 -19.09 21.18
N ARG A 150 -7.48 -18.01 21.95
CA ARG A 150 -6.90 -16.71 21.56
C ARG A 150 -5.37 -16.78 21.55
N ARG A 151 -4.80 -17.40 22.59
CA ARG A 151 -3.36 -17.58 22.73
C ARG A 151 -2.82 -18.58 21.70
N ALA A 152 -3.55 -19.65 21.42
CA ALA A 152 -3.24 -20.57 20.33
C ALA A 152 -3.19 -19.83 18.98
N CYS A 153 -4.21 -19.02 18.65
CA CYS A 153 -4.23 -18.24 17.42
C CYS A 153 -3.04 -17.25 17.35
N ALA A 154 -2.69 -16.57 18.44
CA ALA A 154 -1.55 -15.65 18.45
C ALA A 154 -0.21 -16.36 18.18
N ILE A 155 0.00 -17.56 18.75
CA ILE A 155 1.21 -18.37 18.51
C ILE A 155 1.27 -18.83 17.06
N LEU A 156 0.15 -19.25 16.47
CA LEU A 156 0.12 -19.65 15.05
C LEU A 156 0.38 -18.45 14.13
N SER A 157 -0.21 -17.30 14.45
CA SER A 157 0.03 -16.07 13.70
C SER A 157 1.49 -15.60 13.75
N SER A 158 2.22 -15.84 14.84
CA SER A 158 3.66 -15.50 14.91
C SER A 158 4.58 -16.51 14.20
N LEU A 159 4.03 -17.62 13.73
CA LEU A 159 4.70 -18.59 12.85
C LEU A 159 4.26 -18.44 11.39
N TYR A 160 3.20 -17.67 11.14
CA TYR A 160 2.65 -17.46 9.82
C TYR A 160 3.58 -16.58 9.00
N ASP A 161 3.90 -17.03 7.79
CA ASP A 161 4.62 -16.27 6.78
C ASP A 161 3.60 -15.55 5.88
N PRO A 162 3.29 -14.27 6.11
CA PRO A 162 2.14 -13.60 5.50
C PRO A 162 2.20 -13.49 3.99
N MET A 163 3.41 -13.46 3.41
CA MET A 163 3.61 -13.42 1.95
C MET A 163 4.03 -14.77 1.36
N GLY A 164 4.23 -15.81 2.19
CA GLY A 164 4.70 -17.12 1.73
C GLY A 164 6.08 -17.12 1.08
N LEU A 165 6.92 -16.12 1.37
CA LEU A 165 8.23 -15.94 0.74
C LEU A 165 9.29 -16.92 1.25
N LEU A 166 9.11 -17.48 2.45
CA LEU A 166 10.07 -18.35 3.15
C LEU A 166 9.52 -19.75 3.45
N LEU A 167 8.62 -20.25 2.61
CA LEU A 167 7.93 -21.55 2.69
C LEU A 167 8.86 -22.78 2.81
N GLU A 168 9.45 -23.00 3.99
CA GLU A 168 9.90 -24.31 4.49
C GLU A 168 9.49 -24.58 5.96
N VAL A 169 8.81 -23.63 6.63
CA VAL A 169 8.44 -23.74 8.08
C VAL A 169 7.05 -24.36 8.32
N ASP A 170 6.33 -24.70 7.24
CA ASP A 170 4.99 -25.31 7.26
C ASP A 170 4.92 -26.59 8.12
N MET A 171 6.03 -27.34 8.23
CA MET A 171 6.07 -28.54 9.08
C MET A 171 6.05 -28.24 10.58
N ALA A 172 6.78 -27.21 11.05
CA ALA A 172 6.81 -26.89 12.48
C ALA A 172 5.47 -26.28 12.95
N GLY A 173 4.87 -25.40 12.15
CA GLY A 173 3.54 -24.84 12.42
C GLY A 173 2.44 -25.90 12.46
N ARG A 174 2.46 -26.86 11.51
CA ARG A 174 1.51 -27.99 11.49
C ARG A 174 1.66 -28.92 12.69
N LEU A 175 2.88 -29.17 13.15
CA LEU A 175 3.14 -29.99 14.35
C LEU A 175 2.60 -29.31 15.61
N ILE A 176 2.81 -27.99 15.75
CA ILE A 176 2.27 -27.21 16.87
C ILE A 176 0.73 -27.21 16.86
N TRP A 177 0.11 -27.03 15.69
CA TRP A 177 -1.36 -27.06 15.57
C TRP A 177 -1.97 -28.42 15.93
N ARG A 178 -1.37 -29.51 15.42
CA ARG A 178 -1.81 -30.87 15.74
C ARG A 178 -1.81 -31.11 17.25
N ASP A 179 -0.76 -30.68 17.94
CA ASP A 179 -0.60 -30.93 19.37
C ASP A 179 -1.53 -30.03 20.20
N ILE A 180 -1.79 -28.78 19.79
CA ILE A 180 -2.83 -27.91 20.38
C ILE A 180 -4.21 -28.57 20.29
N CYS A 181 -4.56 -29.15 19.13
CA CYS A 181 -5.86 -29.79 18.89
C CYS A 181 -5.99 -31.20 19.50
N ALA A 182 -4.91 -31.79 20.01
CA ALA A 182 -4.92 -33.11 20.63
C ALA A 182 -5.28 -33.08 22.13
N THR A 183 -5.35 -31.89 22.73
CA THR A 183 -5.86 -31.62 24.09
C THR A 183 -7.35 -31.31 24.11
#